data_AF-A0A3G6MEY7-F1
#
_entry.id   AF-A0A3G6MEY7-F1
#
_cell.length_a   1.000
_cell.length_b   1.000
_cell.length_c   1.000
_cell.angle_alpha   90.00
_cell.angle_beta   90.00
_cell.angle_gamma   90.00
#
_symmetry.space_group_name_H-M   'P 1'
#
loop_
_entity.id
_entity.type
_entity.pdbx_description
1 polymer ?
#
loop_
_entity_poly.entity_id
_entity_poly.type
_entity_poly.pdbx_seq_one_letter_code
_entity_poly.pdbx_strand_id
1 'polypeptide(L)'
;MKEIICPYSWDCGKEFMPQELSEFDYNFVQSAVEKKMTFMIIHSPKCSREFKFDTVQWKADEFGYSNPNSIVKKNEKTTKQLAAILNKAKVEIPLPYFEYLISDEFEPQVSIFTDEEDFTLFNLNELCEKINIDGKSYFTISQLKGFTDTLMKIVGENSQKSQNISYTELSNCLAIGSENTRILFIDTRDQNSLWIFHPDGGDVEKTALTLENIVRRDKQHS
;
A
#
# COMPACT_ATOMS: atom_id res chain seq x y z
N MET A 1 -3.05 -37.81 27.05
CA MET A 1 -2.46 -36.85 26.09
C MET A 1 -2.06 -35.60 26.85
N LYS A 2 -1.09 -34.83 26.34
CA LYS A 2 -0.66 -33.57 26.97
C LYS A 2 -1.61 -32.44 26.56
N GLU A 3 -1.54 -31.31 27.25
CA GLU A 3 -2.25 -30.08 26.87
C GLU A 3 -1.83 -29.61 25.49
N ILE A 4 -2.75 -28.90 24.82
CA ILE A 4 -2.53 -28.22 23.55
C ILE A 4 -2.62 -26.73 23.81
N ILE A 5 -1.67 -25.98 23.25
CA ILE A 5 -1.64 -24.52 23.35
C ILE A 5 -2.16 -23.95 22.04
N CYS A 6 -3.15 -23.05 22.10
CA CYS A 6 -3.56 -22.31 20.90
C CYS A 6 -2.40 -21.40 20.45
N PRO A 7 -1.96 -21.47 19.17
CA PRO A 7 -0.79 -20.71 18.72
C PRO A 7 -1.07 -19.21 18.57
N TYR A 8 -2.34 -18.80 18.61
CA TYR A 8 -2.77 -17.41 18.51
C TYR A 8 -2.73 -16.69 19.85
N SER A 9 -1.52 -16.30 20.28
CA SER A 9 -1.30 -15.55 21.53
C SER A 9 -2.03 -14.20 21.57
N TRP A 10 -2.24 -13.58 20.42
CA TRP A 10 -2.96 -12.32 20.25
C TRP A 10 -4.49 -12.46 20.31
N ASP A 11 -5.01 -13.69 20.31
CA ASP A 11 -6.44 -13.96 20.35
C ASP A 11 -6.85 -14.63 21.66
N CYS A 12 -6.39 -15.87 21.90
CA CYS A 12 -6.57 -16.50 23.21
C CYS A 12 -5.26 -16.99 23.82
N GLY A 13 -4.36 -17.60 23.03
CA GLY A 13 -3.12 -18.19 23.54
C GLY A 13 -3.30 -19.23 24.65
N LYS A 14 -4.53 -19.72 24.87
CA LYS A 14 -4.87 -20.54 26.03
C LYS A 14 -4.47 -21.98 25.82
N GLU A 15 -4.08 -22.61 26.92
CA GLU A 15 -3.89 -24.04 27.02
C GLU A 15 -5.24 -24.72 27.28
N PHE A 16 -5.40 -25.92 26.72
CA PHE A 16 -6.59 -26.75 26.92
C PHE A 16 -6.26 -28.22 26.77
N MET A 17 -7.06 -29.06 27.41
CA MET A 17 -6.98 -30.51 27.28
C MET A 17 -7.64 -30.96 25.97
N PRO A 18 -7.12 -32.01 25.29
CA PRO A 18 -7.76 -32.53 24.07
C PRO A 18 -9.24 -32.89 24.25
N GLN A 19 -9.68 -33.27 25.45
CA GLN A 19 -11.07 -33.58 25.78
C GLN A 19 -12.01 -32.36 25.73
N GLU A 20 -11.45 -31.15 25.74
CA GLU A 20 -12.21 -29.91 25.58
C GLU A 20 -12.50 -29.58 24.11
N LEU A 21 -11.87 -30.29 23.16
CA LEU A 21 -12.15 -30.14 21.73
C LEU A 21 -13.59 -30.55 21.39
N SER A 22 -14.04 -30.14 20.20
CA SER A 22 -15.24 -30.72 19.60
C SER A 22 -15.09 -32.25 19.48
N GLU A 23 -16.20 -32.99 19.53
CA GLU A 23 -16.16 -34.44 19.39
C GLU A 23 -15.46 -34.88 18.09
N PHE A 24 -15.67 -34.13 17.01
CA PHE A 24 -14.99 -34.34 15.73
C PHE A 24 -13.47 -34.17 15.85
N ASP A 25 -13.01 -33.03 16.35
CA ASP A 25 -11.57 -32.73 16.46
C ASP A 25 -10.88 -33.68 17.46
N TYR A 26 -11.55 -34.04 18.56
CA TYR A 26 -11.01 -34.99 19.54
C TYR A 26 -10.79 -36.37 18.92
N ASN A 27 -11.79 -36.90 18.21
CA ASN A 27 -11.68 -38.19 17.52
C ASN A 27 -10.62 -38.13 16.41
N PHE A 28 -10.49 -36.99 15.73
CA PHE A 28 -9.46 -36.80 14.71
C PHE A 28 -8.05 -36.79 15.32
N VAL A 29 -7.85 -36.11 16.46
CA VAL A 29 -6.58 -36.12 17.20
C VAL A 29 -6.22 -37.53 17.66
N GLN A 30 -7.19 -38.31 18.18
CA GLN A 30 -6.95 -39.71 18.56
C GLN A 30 -6.43 -40.54 17.38
N SER A 31 -7.11 -40.49 16.23
CA SER A 31 -6.68 -41.24 15.05
C SER A 31 -5.33 -40.74 14.51
N ALA A 32 -5.09 -39.43 14.57
CA ALA A 32 -3.86 -38.80 14.10
C ALA A 32 -2.64 -39.22 14.95
N VAL A 33 -2.81 -39.36 16.27
CA VAL A 33 -1.76 -39.86 17.19
C VAL A 33 -1.38 -41.30 16.84
N GLU A 34 -2.36 -42.18 16.63
CA GLU A 34 -2.11 -43.57 16.25
C GLU A 34 -1.35 -43.68 14.92
N LYS A 35 -1.72 -42.81 13.97
CA LYS A 35 -1.10 -42.74 12.63
C LYS A 35 0.17 -41.92 12.57
N LYS A 36 0.62 -41.32 13.67
CA LYS A 36 1.79 -40.43 13.75
C LYS A 36 1.73 -39.30 12.71
N MET A 37 0.57 -38.68 12.54
CA MET A 37 0.39 -37.57 11.61
C MET A 37 1.13 -36.33 12.11
N THR A 38 2.01 -35.79 11.29
CA THR A 38 2.75 -34.55 11.56
C THR A 38 2.01 -33.29 11.11
N PHE A 39 0.82 -33.46 10.51
CA PHE A 39 0.02 -32.35 10.02
C PHE A 39 -1.47 -32.69 10.11
N MET A 40 -2.21 -31.85 10.82
CA MET A 40 -3.67 -31.82 10.83
C MET A 40 -4.15 -30.41 11.15
N ILE A 41 -5.42 -30.13 10.87
CA ILE A 41 -6.07 -28.87 11.23
C ILE A 41 -7.16 -29.19 12.25
N ILE A 42 -7.15 -28.46 13.36
CA ILE A 42 -8.14 -28.56 14.45
C ILE A 42 -8.54 -27.18 14.94
N HIS A 43 -9.68 -27.09 15.63
CA HIS A 43 -10.20 -25.84 16.16
C HIS A 43 -9.86 -25.67 17.64
N SER A 44 -9.51 -24.46 18.06
CA SER A 44 -9.41 -24.16 19.49
C SER A 44 -10.81 -24.12 20.10
N PRO A 45 -11.07 -24.81 21.23
CA PRO A 45 -12.35 -24.72 21.91
C PRO A 45 -12.52 -23.37 22.64
N LYS A 46 -11.47 -22.55 22.73
CA LYS A 46 -11.47 -21.26 23.45
C LYS A 46 -11.77 -20.07 22.54
N CYS A 47 -11.39 -20.13 21.28
CA CYS A 47 -11.61 -19.03 20.33
C CYS A 47 -12.12 -19.48 18.95
N SER A 48 -12.37 -20.77 18.76
CA SER A 48 -12.88 -21.37 17.51
C SER A 48 -11.97 -21.22 16.29
N ARG A 49 -10.74 -20.70 16.44
CA ARG A 49 -9.79 -20.61 15.32
C ARG A 49 -9.22 -21.97 14.96
N GLU A 50 -9.12 -22.20 13.66
CA GLU A 50 -8.37 -23.30 13.07
C GLU A 50 -6.87 -23.07 13.22
N PHE A 51 -6.12 -24.10 13.57
CA PHE A 51 -4.67 -24.08 13.60
C PHE A 51 -4.07 -25.43 13.20
N LYS A 52 -2.80 -25.43 12.77
CA LYS A 52 -2.08 -26.66 12.45
C LYS A 52 -1.62 -27.35 13.72
N PHE A 53 -1.73 -28.66 13.77
CA PHE A 53 -1.24 -29.45 14.88
C PHE A 53 -0.37 -30.62 14.39
N ASP A 54 0.76 -30.84 15.03
CA ASP A 54 1.67 -31.97 14.83
C ASP A 54 1.56 -32.91 16.03
N THR A 55 1.06 -34.13 15.82
CA THR A 55 0.86 -35.10 16.91
C THR A 55 2.15 -35.80 17.36
N VAL A 56 3.21 -35.74 16.55
CA VAL A 56 4.53 -36.32 16.85
C VAL A 56 5.35 -35.34 17.71
N GLN A 57 5.40 -34.07 17.31
CA GLN A 57 6.06 -33.02 18.10
C GLN A 57 5.20 -32.51 19.25
N TRP A 58 3.89 -32.76 19.19
CA TRP A 58 2.90 -32.21 20.10
C TRP A 58 2.92 -30.68 20.13
N LYS A 59 2.90 -30.07 18.94
CA LYS A 59 3.00 -28.61 18.76
C LYS A 59 1.91 -28.10 17.83
N ALA A 60 1.47 -26.89 18.13
CA ALA A 60 0.52 -26.14 17.32
C ALA A 60 1.23 -24.97 16.62
N ASP A 61 0.89 -24.74 15.36
CA ASP A 61 1.36 -23.62 14.55
C ASP A 61 0.18 -22.83 13.98
N GLU A 62 0.36 -21.52 13.82
CA GLU A 62 -0.65 -20.65 13.22
C GLU A 62 -1.00 -21.09 11.77
N PHE A 63 -2.28 -21.02 11.40
CA PHE A 63 -2.79 -21.31 10.07
C PHE A 63 -3.96 -20.41 9.66
N GLY A 64 -3.82 -19.67 8.56
CA GLY A 64 -4.95 -18.96 7.92
C GLY A 64 -5.36 -17.64 8.58
N TYR A 65 -4.88 -17.34 9.79
CA TYR A 65 -5.13 -16.08 10.48
C TYR A 65 -3.83 -15.30 10.73
N SER A 66 -3.88 -13.99 10.49
CA SER A 66 -2.82 -13.05 10.83
C SER A 66 -3.25 -12.23 12.04
N ASN A 67 -2.29 -11.84 12.89
CA ASN A 67 -2.55 -10.93 13.99
C ASN A 67 -3.08 -9.60 13.45
N PRO A 68 -4.31 -9.17 13.79
CA PRO A 68 -4.87 -7.90 13.32
C PRO A 68 -4.09 -6.69 13.83
N ASN A 69 -3.31 -6.87 14.91
CA ASN A 69 -2.48 -5.84 15.52
C ASN A 69 -1.01 -5.91 15.09
N SER A 70 -0.62 -6.86 14.22
CA SER A 70 0.74 -6.83 13.66
C SER A 70 0.79 -5.76 12.57
N ILE A 71 1.59 -4.73 12.81
CA ILE A 71 2.07 -3.86 11.73
C ILE A 71 2.95 -4.75 10.87
N VAL A 72 2.40 -5.27 9.76
CA VAL A 72 3.19 -5.95 8.74
C VAL A 72 4.16 -4.91 8.20
N LYS A 73 5.38 -4.88 8.75
CA LYS A 73 6.50 -4.19 8.11
C LYS A 73 6.72 -4.91 6.79
N LYS A 74 6.14 -4.40 5.70
CA LYS A 74 6.56 -4.78 4.36
C LYS A 74 8.07 -4.59 4.34
N ASN A 75 8.83 -5.64 4.02
CA ASN A 75 10.27 -5.49 3.82
C ASN A 75 10.47 -4.41 2.76
N GLU A 76 11.00 -3.26 3.17
CA GLU A 76 11.22 -2.13 2.29
C GLU A 76 12.17 -2.56 1.18
N LYS A 77 11.79 -2.25 -0.06
CA LYS A 77 12.64 -2.55 -1.20
C LYS A 77 13.81 -1.58 -1.19
N THR A 78 14.99 -2.06 -1.56
CA THR A 78 16.15 -1.19 -1.76
C THR A 78 15.89 -0.19 -2.88
N THR A 79 16.53 0.97 -2.84
CA THR A 79 16.48 2.00 -3.90
C THR A 79 16.76 1.41 -5.28
N LYS A 80 17.72 0.48 -5.40
CA LYS A 80 18.03 -0.20 -6.66
C LYS A 80 16.87 -1.04 -7.18
N GLN A 81 16.14 -1.72 -6.31
CA GLN A 81 14.95 -2.50 -6.69
C GLN A 81 13.79 -1.58 -7.09
N LEU A 82 13.59 -0.47 -6.37
CA LEU A 82 12.57 0.53 -6.68
C LEU A 82 12.83 1.21 -8.03
N ALA A 83 14.07 1.63 -8.29
CA ALA A 83 14.48 2.18 -9.58
C ALA A 83 14.26 1.17 -10.72
N ALA A 84 14.56 -0.12 -10.49
CA ALA A 84 14.29 -1.17 -11.48
C ALA A 84 12.79 -1.36 -11.76
N ILE A 85 11.93 -1.18 -10.75
CA ILE A 85 10.46 -1.20 -10.91
C ILE A 85 10.01 -0.05 -11.81
N LEU A 86 10.45 1.17 -11.52
CA LEU A 86 10.11 2.38 -12.29
C LEU A 86 10.59 2.26 -13.75
N ASN A 87 11.83 1.81 -13.96
CA ASN A 87 12.40 1.57 -15.28
C ASN A 87 11.59 0.54 -16.08
N LYS A 88 11.20 -0.58 -15.45
CA LYS A 88 10.37 -1.60 -16.09
C LYS A 88 8.98 -1.05 -16.46
N ALA A 89 8.45 -0.15 -15.64
CA ALA A 89 7.19 0.54 -15.88
C ALA A 89 7.30 1.68 -16.90
N LYS A 90 8.52 2.02 -17.35
CA LYS A 90 8.83 3.18 -18.21
C LYS A 90 8.35 4.51 -17.60
N VAL A 91 8.49 4.64 -16.28
CA VAL A 91 8.22 5.87 -15.56
C VAL A 91 9.53 6.62 -15.37
N GLU A 92 9.61 7.84 -15.91
CA GLU A 92 10.77 8.72 -15.81
C GLU A 92 10.50 9.80 -14.77
N ILE A 93 11.16 9.70 -13.62
CA ILE A 93 11.10 10.73 -12.56
C ILE A 93 12.17 11.78 -12.86
N PRO A 94 11.88 13.09 -12.77
CA PRO A 94 12.90 14.13 -12.87
C PRO A 94 14.05 13.85 -11.89
N LEU A 95 15.29 13.83 -12.40
CA LEU A 95 16.47 13.45 -11.61
C LEU A 95 16.59 14.21 -10.27
N PRO A 96 16.38 15.55 -10.22
CA PRO A 96 16.46 16.29 -8.96
C PRO A 96 15.47 15.79 -7.90
N TYR A 97 14.27 15.36 -8.32
CA TYR A 97 13.29 14.82 -7.40
C TYR A 97 13.63 13.38 -6.98
N PHE A 98 14.18 12.57 -7.87
CA PHE A 98 14.66 11.24 -7.52
C PHE A 98 15.79 11.30 -6.48
N GLU A 99 16.73 12.24 -6.63
CA GLU A 99 17.80 12.48 -5.66
C GLU A 99 17.24 12.94 -4.30
N TYR A 100 16.28 13.87 -4.31
CA TYR A 100 15.57 14.31 -3.11
C TYR A 100 14.88 13.14 -2.38
N LEU A 101 14.15 12.27 -3.10
CA LEU A 101 13.44 11.11 -2.54
C LEU A 101 14.33 10.07 -1.84
N ILE A 102 15.63 10.03 -2.16
CA ILE A 102 16.58 9.07 -1.58
C ILE A 102 17.57 9.71 -0.61
N SER A 103 17.43 11.02 -0.39
CA SER A 103 18.25 11.79 0.53
C SER A 103 17.69 11.73 1.95
N ASP A 104 18.51 12.11 2.93
CA ASP A 104 18.07 12.30 4.31
C ASP A 104 17.27 13.61 4.51
N GLU A 105 17.13 14.41 3.45
CA GLU A 105 16.44 15.71 3.43
C GLU A 105 14.97 15.60 2.97
N PHE A 106 14.50 14.39 2.65
CA PHE A 106 13.11 14.17 2.25
C PHE A 106 12.14 14.54 3.37
N GLU A 107 11.42 15.64 3.17
CA GLU A 107 10.31 16.08 4.01
C GLU A 107 8.99 15.60 3.39
N PRO A 108 8.20 14.75 4.10
CA PRO A 108 6.95 14.22 3.58
C PRO A 108 5.81 15.25 3.56
N GLN A 109 5.92 16.39 4.25
CA GLN A 109 4.84 17.38 4.33
C GLN A 109 5.12 18.62 3.46
N VAL A 110 4.14 19.00 2.64
CA VAL A 110 4.21 20.18 1.78
C VAL A 110 2.95 21.04 1.88
N SER A 111 3.10 22.21 2.49
CA SER A 111 2.05 23.25 2.48
C SER A 111 1.96 23.87 1.08
N ILE A 112 0.85 23.63 0.39
CA ILE A 112 0.52 24.26 -0.89
C ILE A 112 -0.30 25.54 -0.67
N PHE A 113 -1.24 25.49 0.27
CA PHE A 113 -2.12 26.61 0.64
C PHE A 113 -1.92 26.95 2.12
N THR A 114 -2.01 28.22 2.47
CA THR A 114 -1.73 28.69 3.85
C THR A 114 -2.82 28.33 4.85
N ASP A 115 -4.06 28.20 4.39
CA ASP A 115 -5.25 28.00 5.24
C ASP A 115 -5.87 26.59 5.09
N GLU A 116 -5.12 25.64 4.51
CA GLU A 116 -5.58 24.27 4.28
C GLU A 116 -4.59 23.24 4.86
N GLU A 117 -5.00 21.97 4.85
CA GLU A 117 -4.13 20.87 5.28
C GLU A 117 -2.93 20.71 4.34
N ASP A 118 -1.82 20.26 4.91
CA ASP A 118 -0.61 19.96 4.16
C ASP A 118 -0.80 18.72 3.28
N PHE A 119 -0.19 18.75 2.10
CA PHE A 119 -0.08 17.55 1.28
C PHE A 119 1.00 16.63 1.84
N THR A 120 0.70 15.34 1.87
CA THR A 120 1.70 14.31 2.16
C THR A 120 2.31 13.81 0.86
N LEU A 121 3.61 14.02 0.68
CA LEU A 121 4.41 13.50 -0.42
C LEU A 121 4.64 12.00 -0.25
N PHE A 122 4.53 11.28 -1.35
CA PHE A 122 4.84 9.86 -1.42
C PHE A 122 6.36 9.65 -1.43
N ASN A 123 6.84 8.83 -0.52
CA ASN A 123 8.22 8.35 -0.58
C ASN A 123 8.43 7.38 -1.76
N LEU A 124 9.68 7.02 -2.04
CA LEU A 124 10.02 6.18 -3.20
C LEU A 124 9.34 4.79 -3.16
N ASN A 125 9.13 4.20 -1.98
CA ASN A 125 8.40 2.95 -1.84
C ASN A 125 6.93 3.14 -2.22
N GLU A 126 6.27 4.17 -1.68
CA GLU A 126 4.87 4.53 -1.93
C GLU A 126 4.60 4.83 -3.40
N LEU A 127 5.49 5.56 -4.08
CA LEU A 127 5.42 5.80 -5.52
C LEU A 127 5.40 4.49 -6.34
N CYS A 128 6.09 3.46 -5.85
CA CYS A 128 6.17 2.12 -6.45
C CYS A 128 5.10 1.15 -5.95
N GLU A 129 4.21 1.57 -5.04
CA GLU A 129 3.09 0.74 -4.62
C GLU A 129 2.02 0.68 -5.70
N LYS A 130 1.24 -0.41 -5.66
CA LYS A 130 0.14 -0.60 -6.60
C LYS A 130 -1.16 -0.19 -5.92
N ILE A 131 -1.91 0.66 -6.60
CA ILE A 131 -3.27 1.01 -6.23
C ILE A 131 -4.26 0.41 -7.24
N ASN A 132 -5.53 0.32 -6.84
CA ASN A 132 -6.61 -0.11 -7.70
C ASN A 132 -7.50 1.10 -8.05
N ILE A 133 -7.69 1.34 -9.34
CA ILE A 133 -8.65 2.32 -9.85
C ILE A 133 -9.55 1.57 -10.82
N ASP A 134 -10.84 1.48 -10.49
CA ASP A 134 -11.87 0.78 -11.27
C ASP A 134 -11.48 -0.62 -11.75
N GLY A 135 -10.93 -1.43 -10.83
CA GLY A 135 -10.56 -2.82 -11.08
C GLY A 135 -9.23 -2.99 -11.82
N LYS A 136 -8.56 -1.90 -12.24
CA LYS A 136 -7.25 -1.93 -12.86
C LYS A 136 -6.16 -1.52 -11.85
N SER A 137 -5.01 -2.16 -11.94
CA SER A 137 -3.88 -1.89 -11.07
C SER A 137 -2.88 -0.93 -11.74
N TYR A 138 -2.56 0.15 -11.04
CA TYR A 138 -1.57 1.17 -11.46
C TYR A 138 -0.55 1.37 -10.35
N PHE A 139 0.66 1.82 -10.68
CA PHE A 139 1.56 2.36 -9.67
C PHE A 139 1.03 3.69 -9.14
N THR A 140 1.25 4.00 -7.86
CA THR A 140 0.83 5.28 -7.25
C THR A 140 1.30 6.47 -8.06
N ILE A 141 2.56 6.47 -8.51
CA ILE A 141 3.11 7.55 -9.35
C ILE A 141 2.38 7.74 -10.69
N SER A 142 1.74 6.69 -11.20
CA SER A 142 1.00 6.69 -12.47
C SER A 142 -0.52 6.64 -12.27
N GLN A 143 -1.02 6.97 -11.07
CA GLN A 143 -2.44 6.84 -10.74
C GLN A 143 -3.35 7.72 -11.59
N LEU A 144 -2.87 8.88 -12.03
CA LEU A 144 -3.61 9.79 -12.89
C LEU A 144 -4.07 9.11 -14.18
N LYS A 145 -3.29 8.18 -14.72
CA LYS A 145 -3.69 7.36 -15.87
C LYS A 145 -4.98 6.57 -15.61
N GLY A 146 -5.13 6.01 -14.41
CA GLY A 146 -6.33 5.30 -14.01
C GLY A 146 -7.54 6.22 -13.96
N PHE A 147 -7.41 7.37 -13.30
CA PHE A 147 -8.49 8.35 -13.19
C PHE A 147 -8.91 8.90 -14.55
N THR A 148 -7.95 9.24 -15.42
CA THR A 148 -8.24 9.75 -16.78
C THR A 148 -8.87 8.69 -17.67
N ASP A 149 -8.43 7.42 -17.58
CA ASP A 149 -9.06 6.30 -18.32
C ASP A 149 -10.54 6.17 -17.95
N THR A 150 -10.88 6.40 -16.68
CA THR A 150 -12.27 6.37 -16.19
C THR A 150 -13.05 7.59 -16.65
N LEU A 151 -12.52 8.80 -16.49
CA LEU A 151 -13.19 10.03 -16.89
C LEU A 151 -13.47 10.07 -18.40
N MET A 152 -12.51 9.64 -19.23
CA MET A 152 -12.70 9.59 -20.69
C MET A 152 -13.86 8.67 -21.10
N LYS A 153 -14.10 7.56 -20.37
CA LYS A 153 -15.26 6.68 -20.63
C LYS A 153 -16.60 7.34 -20.30
N ILE A 154 -16.62 8.24 -19.31
CA ILE A 154 -17.86 8.89 -18.84
C ILE A 154 -18.19 10.10 -19.72
N VAL A 155 -17.23 10.98 -19.97
CA VAL A 155 -17.49 12.29 -20.61
C VAL A 155 -17.26 12.27 -22.13
N GLY A 156 -16.59 11.23 -22.66
CA GLY A 156 -16.21 11.11 -24.07
C GLY A 156 -15.09 12.09 -24.47
N GLU A 157 -14.32 11.76 -25.50
CA GLU A 157 -13.09 12.49 -25.89
C GLU A 157 -13.30 13.97 -26.26
N ASN A 158 -14.52 14.38 -26.65
CA ASN A 158 -14.82 15.70 -27.20
C ASN A 158 -15.17 16.81 -26.19
N SER A 159 -15.13 16.52 -24.89
CA SER A 159 -15.57 17.42 -23.81
C SER A 159 -14.46 18.28 -23.20
N GLN A 160 -13.21 18.14 -23.64
CA GLN A 160 -12.01 18.73 -23.02
C GLN A 160 -11.77 20.24 -23.25
N LYS A 161 -12.74 20.98 -23.81
CA LYS A 161 -12.53 22.33 -24.36
C LYS A 161 -12.21 23.45 -23.33
N SER A 162 -12.24 23.18 -22.03
CA SER A 162 -12.06 24.19 -20.98
C SER A 162 -10.98 23.87 -19.95
N GLN A 163 -10.24 22.76 -20.07
CA GLN A 163 -9.18 22.41 -19.12
C GLN A 163 -7.80 22.86 -19.61
N ASN A 164 -6.95 23.34 -18.69
CA ASN A 164 -5.57 23.73 -18.98
C ASN A 164 -4.66 22.54 -19.32
N ILE A 165 -5.08 21.34 -18.93
CA ILE A 165 -4.40 20.07 -19.17
C ILE A 165 -5.45 19.11 -19.70
N SER A 166 -5.25 18.56 -20.89
CA SER A 166 -6.12 17.51 -21.43
C SER A 166 -5.99 16.23 -20.59
N TYR A 167 -7.00 15.36 -20.60
CA TYR A 167 -6.90 14.08 -19.91
C TYR A 167 -5.77 13.20 -20.44
N THR A 168 -5.40 13.33 -21.72
CA THR A 168 -4.26 12.62 -22.28
C THR A 168 -2.94 13.12 -21.69
N GLU A 169 -2.76 14.43 -21.56
CA GLU A 169 -1.60 15.01 -20.88
C GLU A 169 -1.58 14.64 -19.39
N LEU A 170 -2.72 14.75 -18.72
CA LEU A 170 -2.88 14.40 -17.30
C LEU A 170 -2.53 12.93 -17.04
N SER A 171 -2.91 12.02 -17.95
CA SER A 171 -2.60 10.58 -17.85
C SER A 171 -1.10 10.26 -17.83
N ASN A 172 -0.28 11.17 -18.36
CA ASN A 172 1.17 11.04 -18.42
C ASN A 172 1.88 11.84 -17.32
N CYS A 173 1.16 12.57 -16.48
CA CYS A 173 1.72 13.31 -15.36
C CYS A 173 2.06 12.38 -14.18
N LEU A 174 2.95 12.83 -13.31
CA LEU A 174 3.46 12.01 -12.19
C LEU A 174 2.83 12.45 -10.88
N ALA A 175 2.03 11.59 -10.27
CA ALA A 175 1.52 11.85 -8.93
C ALA A 175 2.63 11.72 -7.89
N ILE A 176 2.77 12.72 -7.03
CA ILE A 176 3.86 12.81 -6.05
C ILE A 176 3.39 12.98 -4.61
N GLY A 177 2.11 13.28 -4.38
CA GLY A 177 1.54 13.36 -3.05
C GLY A 177 0.04 13.47 -3.08
N SER A 178 -0.56 13.50 -1.90
CA SER A 178 -2.00 13.66 -1.74
C SER A 178 -2.35 14.39 -0.45
N GLU A 179 -3.49 15.06 -0.49
CA GLU A 179 -4.23 15.54 0.67
C GLU A 179 -5.66 15.06 0.48
N ASN A 180 -6.22 14.34 1.44
CA ASN A 180 -7.56 13.73 1.32
C ASN A 180 -7.75 12.98 -0.02
N THR A 181 -8.65 13.45 -0.89
CA THR A 181 -8.85 12.89 -2.25
C THR A 181 -8.03 13.61 -3.32
N ARG A 182 -7.44 14.78 -3.02
CA ARG A 182 -6.69 15.61 -3.95
C ARG A 182 -5.31 15.02 -4.21
N ILE A 183 -4.87 15.07 -5.46
CA ILE A 183 -3.61 14.48 -5.90
C ILE A 183 -2.68 15.58 -6.39
N LEU A 184 -1.55 15.76 -5.72
CA LEU A 184 -0.47 16.64 -6.17
C LEU A 184 0.38 15.92 -7.21
N PHE A 185 0.66 16.58 -8.33
CA PHE A 185 1.41 15.99 -9.43
C PHE A 185 2.38 16.95 -10.12
N ILE A 186 3.40 16.36 -10.76
CA ILE A 186 4.35 17.05 -11.64
C ILE A 186 3.81 17.01 -13.06
N ASP A 187 3.72 18.18 -13.70
CA ASP A 187 3.44 18.30 -15.11
C ASP A 187 4.64 17.81 -15.94
N THR A 188 4.46 16.76 -16.73
CA THR A 188 5.57 16.17 -17.51
C THR A 188 5.97 16.99 -18.73
N ARG A 189 5.20 18.02 -19.10
CA ARG A 189 5.54 18.91 -20.23
C ARG A 189 6.71 19.83 -19.93
N ASP A 190 6.84 20.27 -18.67
CA ASP A 190 7.95 21.10 -18.20
C ASP A 190 8.78 20.45 -17.07
N GLN A 191 8.35 19.29 -16.56
CA GLN A 191 8.99 18.52 -15.50
C GLN A 191 9.21 19.31 -14.19
N ASN A 192 8.46 20.40 -13.98
CA ASN A 192 8.70 21.31 -12.86
C ASN A 192 7.43 21.95 -12.28
N SER A 193 6.42 22.29 -13.09
CA SER A 193 5.18 22.86 -12.58
C SER A 193 4.43 21.83 -11.74
N LEU A 194 3.94 22.26 -10.58
CA LEU A 194 3.08 21.45 -9.72
C LEU A 194 1.63 21.85 -9.88
N TRP A 195 0.78 20.83 -9.95
CA TRP A 195 -0.65 20.96 -10.13
C TRP A 195 -1.37 19.99 -9.19
N ILE A 196 -2.63 20.30 -8.91
CA ILE A 196 -3.53 19.45 -8.14
C ILE A 196 -4.60 18.93 -9.07
N PHE A 197 -4.88 17.63 -8.99
CA PHE A 197 -6.02 16.99 -9.63
C PHE A 197 -7.07 16.69 -8.56
N HIS A 198 -8.33 17.01 -8.86
CA HIS A 198 -9.48 16.78 -7.99
C HIS A 198 -10.32 15.63 -8.55
N PRO A 199 -10.18 14.38 -8.05
CA PRO A 199 -10.89 13.24 -8.63
C PRO A 199 -12.41 13.36 -8.61
N ASP A 200 -12.97 14.08 -7.63
CA ASP A 200 -14.42 14.26 -7.46
C ASP A 200 -15.04 15.14 -8.56
N GLY A 201 -14.30 16.14 -9.04
CA GLY A 201 -14.74 17.08 -10.09
C GLY A 201 -14.11 16.81 -11.46
N GLY A 202 -12.98 16.10 -11.50
CA GLY A 202 -12.18 15.86 -12.69
C GLY A 202 -11.41 17.09 -13.17
N ASP A 203 -11.35 18.17 -12.39
CA ASP A 203 -10.66 19.41 -12.70
C ASP A 203 -9.22 19.43 -12.16
N VAL A 204 -8.45 20.41 -12.66
CA VAL A 204 -7.04 20.60 -12.32
C VAL A 204 -6.77 22.05 -11.94
N GLU A 205 -5.98 22.24 -10.89
CA GLU A 205 -5.56 23.55 -10.40
C GLU A 205 -4.03 23.68 -10.46
N LYS A 206 -3.53 24.80 -10.95
CA LYS A 206 -2.09 25.09 -10.94
C LYS A 206 -1.69 25.67 -9.59
N THR A 207 -0.65 25.12 -8.97
CA THR A 207 -0.13 25.65 -7.71
C THR A 207 0.85 26.80 -7.94
N ALA A 208 1.12 27.58 -6.88
CA ALA A 208 2.20 28.59 -6.89
C ALA A 208 3.60 27.98 -6.70
N LEU A 209 3.69 26.70 -6.33
CA LEU A 209 4.94 26.00 -6.08
C LEU A 209 5.41 25.23 -7.33
N THR A 210 6.70 24.95 -7.35
CA THR A 210 7.35 24.13 -8.36
C THR A 210 8.10 22.98 -7.70
N LEU A 211 8.48 21.98 -8.49
CA LEU A 211 9.32 20.89 -8.04
C LEU A 211 10.65 21.41 -7.48
N GLU A 212 11.23 22.44 -8.10
CA GLU A 212 12.39 23.13 -7.55
C GLU A 212 12.12 23.73 -6.17
N ASN A 213 10.92 24.23 -5.88
CA ASN A 213 10.61 24.73 -4.55
C ASN A 213 10.55 23.61 -3.51
N ILE A 214 10.08 22.41 -3.88
CA ILE A 214 10.08 21.23 -2.99
C ILE A 214 11.53 20.80 -2.73
N VAL A 215 12.31 20.59 -3.79
CA VAL A 215 13.69 20.09 -3.71
C VAL A 215 14.66 21.11 -3.10
N ARG A 216 14.40 22.43 -3.19
CA ARG A 216 15.30 23.47 -2.66
C ARG A 216 14.97 23.97 -1.27
N ARG A 217 13.97 23.41 -0.56
CA ARG A 217 13.77 23.72 0.86
C ARG A 217 15.06 23.55 1.69
N ASP A 218 16.01 22.76 1.19
CA ASP A 218 17.39 22.59 1.71
C ASP A 218 18.27 23.85 1.71
N LYS A 219 18.01 24.86 0.87
CA LYS A 219 18.95 25.99 0.71
C LYS A 219 18.69 27.20 1.62
N GLN A 220 17.70 27.17 2.49
CA GLN A 220 17.38 28.32 3.36
C GLN A 220 17.93 28.19 4.79
N HIS A 221 18.61 27.12 5.16
CA HIS A 221 19.25 26.95 6.48
C HIS A 221 20.71 26.46 6.36
N SER A 222 21.58 27.30 5.79
CA SER A 222 23.05 27.18 5.91
C SER A 222 23.69 28.54 6.13
#